data_AF-A0A2D9DGW2-F1
#
_entry.id   AF-A0A2D9DGW2-F1
#
_cell.length_a   1.000
_cell.length_b   1.000
_cell.length_c   1.000
_cell.angle_alpha   90.00
_cell.angle_beta   90.00
_cell.angle_gamma   90.00
#
_symmetry.space_group_name_H-M   'P 1'
#
loop_
_entity.id
_entity.type
_entity.pdbx_description
1 polymer ?
#
loop_
_entity_poly.entity_id
_entity_poly.type
_entity_poly.pdbx_seq_one_letter_code
_entity_poly.pdbx_strand_id
1 'polypeptide(L)'
;MTRSSTASKMRKLVIRYYESDQNQSAFARTHGISKGKLSYWIQKFPREQVTKPTKSNFVSLSATPSTAPTSSRSMHIRLGNGVEIEIPL
;
A
#
# COMPACT_ATOMS: atom_id res chain seq x y z
N MET A 1 8.32 -27.73 26.51
CA MET A 1 8.37 -26.47 25.71
C MET A 1 8.47 -25.29 26.67
N THR A 2 9.51 -24.46 26.55
CA THR A 2 9.72 -23.29 27.41
C THR A 2 8.74 -22.16 27.07
N ARG A 3 8.33 -21.37 28.07
CA ARG A 3 7.39 -20.24 27.88
C ARG A 3 7.86 -19.22 26.83
N SER A 4 9.17 -19.06 26.64
CA SER A 4 9.74 -18.16 25.62
C SER A 4 9.49 -18.66 24.18
N SER A 5 9.52 -19.98 23.95
CA SER A 5 9.24 -20.61 22.66
C SER A 5 7.81 -20.30 22.20
N THR A 6 6.84 -20.38 23.13
CA THR A 6 5.43 -20.11 22.84
C THR A 6 5.19 -18.64 22.51
N ALA A 7 5.81 -17.72 23.23
CA ALA A 7 5.66 -16.29 22.98
C ALA A 7 6.19 -15.89 21.60
N SER A 8 7.34 -16.44 21.18
CA SER A 8 7.92 -16.18 19.85
C SER A 8 7.02 -16.69 18.72
N LYS A 9 6.48 -17.91 18.86
CA LYS A 9 5.52 -18.47 17.89
C LYS A 9 4.25 -17.62 17.78
N MET A 10 3.71 -17.16 18.91
CA MET A 10 2.50 -16.35 18.94
C MET A 10 2.74 -14.96 18.36
N ARG A 11 3.92 -14.35 18.58
CA ARG A 11 4.30 -13.09 17.94
C ARG A 11 4.28 -13.20 16.42
N LYS A 12 4.90 -14.24 15.85
CA LYS A 12 4.88 -14.48 14.39
C LYS A 12 3.45 -14.65 13.86
N LEU A 13 2.58 -15.32 14.63
CA LEU A 13 1.19 -15.51 14.27
C LEU A 13 0.40 -14.20 14.27
N VAL A 14 0.62 -13.32 15.25
CA VAL A 14 -0.02 -11.99 15.33
C VAL A 14 0.44 -11.08 14.18
N ILE A 15 1.70 -11.14 13.77
CA ILE A 15 2.19 -10.40 12.59
C ILE A 15 1.42 -10.84 11.34
N ARG A 16 1.31 -12.15 11.10
CA ARG A 16 0.53 -12.70 9.98
C ARG A 16 -0.95 -12.30 10.05
N TYR A 17 -1.53 -12.20 11.25
CA TYR A 17 -2.89 -11.70 11.42
C TYR A 17 -3.02 -10.26 10.91
N TYR A 18 -2.11 -9.37 11.30
CA TYR A 18 -2.11 -7.97 10.85
C TYR A 18 -1.85 -7.78 9.35
N GLU A 19 -1.23 -8.75 8.68
CA GLU A 19 -1.01 -8.76 7.23
C GLU A 19 -2.15 -9.39 6.43
N SER A 20 -3.03 -10.16 7.10
CA SER A 20 -4.05 -10.98 6.41
C SER A 20 -5.35 -10.25 6.08
N ASP A 21 -5.60 -9.08 6.67
CA ASP A 21 -6.88 -8.34 6.65
C ASP A 21 -8.12 -9.18 7.02
N GLN A 22 -7.92 -10.34 7.63
CA GLN A 22 -9.00 -11.23 8.06
C GLN A 22 -9.58 -10.79 9.40
N ASN A 23 -10.86 -11.09 9.63
CA ASN A 23 -11.44 -10.94 10.96
C ASN A 23 -10.81 -11.95 11.95
N GLN A 24 -10.73 -11.58 13.24
CA GLN A 24 -10.10 -12.41 14.29
C GLN A 24 -10.68 -13.84 14.36
N SER A 25 -11.99 -13.99 14.20
CA SER A 25 -12.66 -15.29 14.31
C SER A 25 -12.33 -16.22 13.14
N ALA A 26 -12.22 -15.68 11.92
CA ALA A 26 -11.85 -16.43 10.73
C ALA A 26 -10.37 -16.84 10.79
N PHE A 27 -9.49 -15.89 11.10
CA PHE A 27 -8.06 -16.16 11.23
C PHE A 27 -7.77 -17.19 12.32
N ALA A 28 -8.39 -17.05 13.50
CA ALA A 28 -8.23 -17.99 14.59
C ALA A 28 -8.65 -19.43 14.20
N ARG A 29 -9.75 -19.57 13.46
CA ARG A 29 -10.26 -20.86 12.96
C ARG A 29 -9.28 -21.51 11.99
N THR A 30 -8.78 -20.77 11.02
CA THR A 30 -7.79 -21.26 10.03
C THR A 30 -6.50 -21.74 10.71
N HIS A 31 -6.11 -21.08 11.80
CA HIS A 31 -4.88 -21.41 12.53
C HIS A 31 -5.09 -22.31 13.76
N GLY A 32 -6.29 -22.87 13.95
CA GLY A 32 -6.58 -23.85 15.01
C GLY A 32 -6.44 -23.28 16.43
N ILE A 33 -6.67 -21.99 16.62
CA ILE A 33 -6.63 -21.34 17.94
C ILE A 33 -7.99 -20.73 18.30
N SER A 34 -8.23 -20.54 19.59
CA SER A 34 -9.43 -19.84 20.03
C SER A 34 -9.31 -18.32 19.77
N LYS A 35 -10.44 -17.68 19.49
CA LYS A 35 -10.52 -16.22 19.34
C LYS A 35 -9.98 -15.49 20.57
N GLY A 36 -10.33 -15.94 21.77
CA GLY A 36 -9.85 -15.34 23.02
C GLY A 36 -8.33 -15.41 23.17
N LYS A 37 -7.71 -16.53 22.76
CA LYS A 37 -6.25 -16.67 22.76
C LYS A 37 -5.61 -15.71 21.76
N LEU A 38 -6.16 -15.58 20.56
CA LEU A 38 -5.67 -14.61 19.57
C LEU A 38 -5.80 -13.18 20.10
N SER A 39 -6.96 -12.83 20.67
CA SER A 39 -7.23 -11.52 21.26
C SER A 39 -6.24 -11.15 22.37
N TYR A 40 -5.95 -12.08 23.29
CA TYR A 40 -4.93 -11.90 24.32
C TYR A 40 -3.56 -11.54 23.72
N TRP A 41 -3.13 -12.24 22.66
CA TRP A 41 -1.83 -12.00 22.03
C TRP A 41 -1.79 -10.73 21.19
N ILE A 42 -2.89 -10.34 20.55
CA ILE A 42 -3.05 -9.04 19.86
C ILE A 42 -2.88 -7.90 20.86
N GLN A 43 -3.52 -7.98 22.02
CA GLN A 43 -3.39 -6.95 23.07
C GLN A 43 -1.97 -6.91 23.64
N LYS A 44 -1.30 -8.07 23.74
CA LYS A 44 0.06 -8.20 24.26
C LYS A 44 1.15 -7.77 23.28
N PHE A 45 0.88 -7.87 21.97
CA PHE A 45 1.77 -7.45 20.89
C PHE A 45 1.02 -6.47 19.99
N PRO A 46 0.72 -5.25 20.50
CA PRO A 46 0.04 -4.25 19.70
C PRO A 46 0.86 -3.98 18.44
N ARG A 47 0.17 -3.78 17.31
CA ARG A 47 0.80 -3.32 16.08
C ARG A 47 1.57 -2.05 16.41
N GLU A 48 2.89 -2.07 16.26
CA GLU A 48 3.66 -0.85 16.25
C GLU A 48 3.04 0.01 15.15
N GLN A 49 2.36 1.08 15.56
CA GLN A 49 1.95 2.08 14.60
C GLN A 49 3.26 2.57 14.01
N VAL A 50 3.45 2.33 12.71
CA VAL A 50 4.45 3.06 11.94
C VAL A 50 4.07 4.51 12.15
N THR A 51 4.72 5.16 13.10
CA THR A 51 4.54 6.58 13.34
C THR A 51 5.00 7.22 12.05
N LYS A 52 4.05 7.67 11.23
CA LYS A 52 4.37 8.60 10.16
C LYS A 52 5.23 9.68 10.82
N PRO A 53 6.41 10.01 10.26
CA PRO A 53 7.22 11.07 10.83
C PRO A 53 6.34 12.30 10.97
N THR A 54 6.32 12.89 12.17
CA THR A 54 5.49 14.06 12.54
C THR A 54 5.67 15.23 11.55
N LYS A 55 6.76 15.23 10.77
CA LYS A 55 7.02 16.16 9.69
C LYS A 55 7.30 15.39 8.40
N SER A 56 6.41 15.50 7.44
CA SER A 56 6.68 15.12 6.05
C SER A 56 7.56 16.21 5.43
N ASN A 57 8.79 15.88 5.02
CA ASN A 57 9.62 16.77 4.19
C ASN A 57 9.20 16.75 2.72
N PHE A 58 8.18 15.98 2.36
CA PHE A 58 7.62 15.97 1.02
C PHE A 58 6.64 17.12 0.86
N VAL A 59 6.89 17.97 -0.14
CA VAL A 59 5.97 19.00 -0.59
C VAL A 59 5.16 18.43 -1.75
N SER A 60 3.84 18.41 -1.60
CA SER A 60 2.94 18.02 -2.69
C SER A 60 2.86 19.17 -3.70
N LEU A 61 3.31 18.95 -4.93
CA LEU A 61 3.14 19.90 -6.02
C LEU A 61 1.88 19.51 -6.80
N SER A 62 0.84 20.34 -6.77
CA SER A 62 -0.29 20.20 -7.68
C SER A 62 -0.02 21.01 -8.94
N ALA A 63 0.19 20.34 -10.07
CA ALA A 63 0.12 20.98 -11.36
C ALA A 63 -1.36 21.30 -11.64
N THR A 64 -1.68 22.55 -11.96
CA THR A 64 -2.96 22.86 -12.57
C THR A 64 -2.99 22.17 -13.94
N PRO A 65 -3.97 21.30 -14.22
CA PRO A 65 -4.15 20.82 -15.59
C PRO A 65 -4.41 22.06 -16.45
N SER A 66 -3.58 22.25 -17.48
CA SER A 66 -3.77 23.36 -18.42
C SER A 66 -5.15 23.23 -19.04
N THR A 67 -6.01 24.24 -18.84
CA THR A 67 -7.32 24.38 -19.51
C THR A 67 -7.16 24.75 -21.00
N ALA A 68 -5.93 24.81 -21.52
CA ALA A 68 -5.74 24.94 -22.96
C ALA A 68 -6.39 23.72 -23.63
N PRO A 69 -7.37 23.91 -24.54
CA PRO A 69 -7.97 22.80 -25.25
C PRO A 69 -6.84 22.03 -25.93
N THR A 70 -6.83 20.70 -25.78
CA THR A 70 -6.02 19.75 -26.57
C THR A 70 -6.35 19.79 -28.07
N SER A 71 -6.91 20.89 -28.58
CA SER A 71 -7.30 21.09 -29.98
C SER A 71 -6.12 21.55 -30.86
N SER A 72 -5.03 22.06 -30.27
CA SER A 72 -3.86 22.54 -31.01
C SER A 72 -2.66 21.59 -30.97
N ARG A 73 -2.86 20.33 -30.59
CA ARG A 73 -1.77 19.35 -30.58
C ARG A 73 -1.75 18.63 -31.92
N SER A 74 -0.92 19.10 -32.84
CA SER A 74 -0.63 18.39 -34.09
C SER A 74 0.77 17.80 -34.08
N MET A 75 0.90 16.60 -34.64
CA MET A 75 2.19 15.96 -34.91
C MET A 75 2.65 16.40 -36.30
N HIS A 76 3.80 17.09 -36.35
CA HIS A 76 4.44 17.48 -37.61
C HIS A 76 5.56 16.51 -37.96
N ILE A 77 5.47 15.85 -39.12
CA ILE A 77 6.50 14.96 -39.65
C ILE A 77 7.13 15.64 -40.87
N ARG A 78 8.46 15.84 -40.82
CA ARG A 78 9.24 16.39 -41.94
C ARG A 78 10.04 15.27 -42.60
N LEU A 79 9.83 15.05 -43.88
CA LEU A 79 10.54 14.06 -44.68
C LEU A 79 11.74 14.72 -45.39
N GLY A 80 12.83 13.97 -45.61
CA GLY A 80 14.07 14.50 -46.21
C GLY A 80 13.93 15.02 -47.64
N ASN A 81 12.80 14.78 -48.29
CA ASN A 81 12.43 15.31 -49.60
C ASN A 81 11.64 16.64 -49.52
N GLY A 82 11.51 17.23 -48.32
CA GLY A 82 10.83 18.52 -48.11
C GLY A 82 9.31 18.42 -47.92
N VAL A 83 8.74 17.20 -47.86
CA VAL A 83 7.32 17.02 -47.56
C VAL A 83 7.07 17.18 -46.06
N GLU A 84 6.06 17.95 -45.71
CA GLU A 84 5.58 18.14 -44.33
C GLU A 84 4.18 17.55 -44.19
N ILE A 85 3.99 16.73 -43.15
CA ILE A 85 2.71 16.09 -42.82
C ILE A 85 2.27 16.60 -41.45
N GLU A 86 1.05 17.12 -41.38
CA GLU A 86 0.41 17.51 -40.13
C GLU A 86 -0.69 16.50 -39.76
N ILE A 87 -0.58 15.91 -38.58
CA ILE A 87 -1.57 14.94 -38.05
C ILE A 87 -2.21 15.56 -36.81
N PRO A 88 -3.53 15.83 -36.81
CA PRO A 88 -4.23 16.26 -35.59
C PRO A 88 -4.29 15.10 -34.58
N LEU A 89 -4.11 15.39 -33.28
CA LEU A 89 -4.15 14.42 -32.18
C LEU A 89 -5.40 14.55 -31.31
#